data_AF-A0A1M5QVC8-F1
#
_entry.id   AF-A0A1M5QVC8-F1
#
_cell.length_a   1.000
_cell.length_b   1.000
_cell.length_c   1.000
_cell.angle_alpha   90.00
_cell.angle_beta   90.00
_cell.angle_gamma   90.00
#
_symmetry.space_group_name_H-M   'P 1'
#
loop_
_entity.id
_entity.type
_entity.pdbx_description
1 polymer ?
#
loop_
_entity_poly.entity_id
_entity_poly.type
_entity_poly.pdbx_seq_one_letter_code
_entity_poly.pdbx_strand_id
1 'polypeptide(L)'
;MEVIKLLQYLQELIETSQNVPIMGKAMVDKKELLEVVEEIINYLPDEFKKAQWISQEKERILQEAKDESEAYKSETYDMLRREIENHDIIKEATVKAEEIISSARREAKNMRLNAKDYADEILCDLDKELSEKGDQMLLAIKEQSENYLKHLDNEIFSLSATVRANIKELRDTVK
;
A
#
# COMPACT_ATOMS: atom_id res chain seq x y z
N MET A 1 -54.64 -24.52 -22.96
CA MET A 1 -55.85 -23.70 -22.72
C MET A 1 -57.14 -24.48 -23.00
N GLU A 2 -57.07 -25.58 -23.75
CA GLU A 2 -58.23 -26.44 -24.05
C GLU A 2 -58.72 -27.21 -22.82
N VAL A 3 -57.82 -27.70 -21.98
CA VAL A 3 -58.14 -28.40 -20.71
C VAL A 3 -59.02 -27.56 -19.77
N ILE A 4 -58.75 -26.25 -19.63
CA ILE A 4 -59.56 -25.37 -18.77
C ILE A 4 -60.97 -25.23 -19.33
N LYS A 5 -61.12 -25.14 -20.65
CA LYS A 5 -62.43 -25.08 -21.30
C LYS A 5 -63.19 -26.39 -21.13
N LEU A 6 -62.50 -27.54 -21.24
CA LEU A 6 -63.11 -28.85 -21.01
C LEU A 6 -63.53 -29.04 -19.55
N LEU A 7 -62.75 -28.55 -18.58
CA LEU A 7 -63.12 -28.56 -17.16
C LEU A 7 -64.32 -27.64 -16.88
N GLN A 8 -64.38 -26.46 -17.51
CA GLN A 8 -65.53 -25.56 -17.43
C GLN A 8 -66.77 -26.19 -18.06
N TYR A 9 -66.62 -26.84 -19.22
CA TYR A 9 -67.69 -27.57 -19.88
C TYR A 9 -68.20 -28.74 -19.02
N LEU A 10 -67.29 -29.50 -18.41
CA LEU A 10 -67.64 -30.56 -17.46
C LEU A 10 -68.41 -30.02 -16.26
N GLN A 11 -68.00 -28.86 -15.73
CA GLN A 11 -68.70 -28.19 -14.63
C GLN A 11 -70.11 -27.75 -15.06
N GLU A 12 -70.25 -27.15 -16.24
CA GLU A 12 -71.53 -26.71 -16.80
C GLU A 12 -72.49 -27.89 -17.05
N LEU A 13 -71.97 -29.03 -17.53
CA LEU A 13 -72.70 -30.29 -17.71
C LEU A 13 -73.26 -30.83 -16.38
N ILE A 14 -72.53 -30.65 -15.29
CA ILE A 14 -72.97 -31.07 -13.95
C ILE A 14 -73.98 -30.05 -13.38
N GLU A 15 -73.77 -28.75 -13.56
CA GLU A 15 -74.65 -27.69 -13.05
C GLU A 15 -76.02 -27.66 -13.76
N THR A 16 -76.07 -27.99 -15.05
CA THR A 16 -77.31 -28.01 -15.86
C THR A 16 -78.05 -29.35 -15.81
N SER A 17 -77.50 -30.33 -15.09
CA SER A 17 -78.06 -31.68 -14.99
C SER A 17 -79.43 -31.73 -14.29
N GLN A 18 -80.27 -32.70 -14.67
CA GLN A 18 -81.58 -32.87 -14.05
C GLN A 18 -81.41 -33.45 -12.63
N ASN A 19 -81.78 -32.66 -11.61
CA ASN A 19 -81.78 -33.12 -10.23
C ASN A 19 -82.94 -34.10 -9.97
N VAL A 20 -82.62 -35.26 -9.42
CA VAL A 20 -83.61 -36.26 -8.99
C VAL A 20 -84.09 -35.88 -7.57
N PRO A 21 -85.36 -35.50 -7.37
CA PRO A 21 -85.87 -35.10 -6.06
C PRO A 21 -85.69 -36.21 -5.01
N ILE A 22 -85.41 -35.83 -3.77
CA ILE A 22 -85.22 -36.72 -2.58
C ILE A 22 -83.88 -37.47 -2.56
N MET A 23 -83.24 -37.77 -3.70
CA MET A 23 -82.02 -38.59 -3.72
C MET A 23 -80.70 -37.78 -3.73
N GLY A 24 -80.77 -36.46 -3.95
CA GLY A 24 -79.57 -35.60 -4.02
C GLY A 24 -78.62 -35.94 -5.17
N LYS A 25 -79.12 -36.63 -6.20
CA LYS A 25 -78.33 -37.08 -7.36
C LYS A 25 -78.69 -36.27 -8.61
N ALA A 26 -77.66 -35.94 -9.37
CA ALA A 26 -77.74 -35.36 -10.70
C ALA A 26 -77.83 -36.47 -11.76
N MET A 27 -78.76 -36.34 -12.71
CA MET A 27 -78.86 -37.22 -13.87
C MET A 27 -78.13 -36.58 -15.05
N VAL A 28 -77.03 -37.20 -15.47
CA VAL A 28 -76.13 -36.72 -16.53
C VAL A 28 -76.00 -37.76 -17.63
N ASP A 29 -75.75 -37.31 -18.88
CA ASP A 29 -75.40 -38.23 -19.96
C ASP A 29 -74.01 -38.82 -19.69
N LYS A 30 -74.00 -40.12 -19.38
CA LYS A 30 -72.78 -40.86 -19.06
C LYS A 30 -71.80 -40.86 -20.23
N LYS A 31 -72.28 -40.91 -21.46
CA LYS A 31 -71.43 -41.01 -22.65
C LYS A 31 -70.69 -39.69 -22.88
N GLU A 32 -71.42 -38.59 -22.83
CA GLU A 32 -70.86 -37.24 -22.97
C GLU A 32 -69.88 -36.91 -21.84
N LEU A 33 -70.22 -37.23 -20.58
CA LEU A 33 -69.34 -37.00 -19.44
C LEU A 33 -68.01 -37.78 -19.56
N LEU A 34 -68.08 -39.03 -20.03
CA LEU A 34 -66.88 -39.86 -20.22
C LEU A 34 -66.00 -39.35 -21.36
N GLU A 35 -66.59 -38.90 -22.47
CA GLU A 35 -65.85 -38.30 -23.59
C GLU A 35 -65.09 -37.05 -23.15
N VAL A 36 -65.73 -36.15 -22.39
CA VAL A 36 -65.09 -34.93 -21.86
C VAL A 36 -63.94 -35.26 -20.90
N VAL A 37 -64.12 -36.25 -20.03
CA VAL A 37 -63.06 -36.70 -19.09
C VAL A 37 -61.89 -37.34 -19.84
N GLU A 38 -62.16 -38.11 -20.88
CA GLU A 38 -61.12 -38.75 -21.71
C GLU A 38 -60.31 -37.71 -22.49
N GLU A 39 -60.96 -36.69 -23.05
CA GLU A 39 -60.27 -35.55 -23.67
C GLU A 39 -59.41 -34.78 -22.66
N ILE A 40 -59.93 -34.50 -21.45
CA ILE A 40 -59.14 -33.86 -20.38
C ILE A 40 -57.89 -34.67 -20.06
N ILE A 41 -58.01 -35.98 -19.91
CA ILE A 41 -56.89 -36.89 -19.61
C ILE A 41 -55.86 -36.91 -20.74
N ASN A 42 -56.31 -36.82 -22.00
CA ASN A 42 -55.41 -36.81 -23.16
C ASN A 42 -54.65 -35.49 -23.30
N TYR A 43 -55.29 -34.35 -23.02
CA TYR A 43 -54.67 -33.03 -23.18
C TYR A 43 -53.87 -32.56 -21.95
N LEU A 44 -54.18 -33.04 -20.74
CA LEU A 44 -53.49 -32.64 -19.50
C LEU A 44 -51.96 -32.82 -19.55
N PRO A 45 -51.42 -33.99 -19.95
CA PRO A 45 -49.99 -34.28 -19.86
C PRO A 45 -49.13 -33.34 -20.70
N ASP A 46 -49.61 -32.99 -21.89
CA ASP A 46 -48.88 -32.10 -22.79
C ASP A 46 -48.86 -30.66 -22.29
N GLU A 47 -49.94 -30.20 -21.66
CA GLU A 47 -49.95 -28.88 -21.02
C GLU A 47 -49.06 -28.82 -19.77
N PHE A 48 -48.95 -29.91 -19.01
CA PHE A 48 -47.98 -30.02 -17.92
C PHE A 48 -46.52 -30.00 -18.43
N LYS A 49 -46.22 -30.76 -19.49
CA LYS A 49 -44.88 -30.71 -20.14
C LYS A 49 -44.56 -29.32 -20.64
N LYS A 50 -45.53 -28.64 -21.25
CA LYS A 50 -45.36 -27.27 -21.74
C LYS A 50 -45.09 -26.30 -20.60
N ALA A 51 -45.83 -26.40 -19.49
CA ALA A 51 -45.57 -25.58 -18.31
C ALA A 51 -44.18 -25.83 -17.70
N GLN A 52 -43.76 -27.09 -17.61
CA GLN A 52 -42.40 -27.44 -17.14
C GLN A 52 -41.32 -26.88 -18.07
N TRP A 53 -41.51 -27.02 -19.39
CA TRP A 53 -40.59 -26.48 -20.38
C TRP A 53 -40.46 -24.96 -20.27
N ILE A 54 -41.59 -24.24 -20.20
CA ILE A 54 -41.59 -22.78 -20.01
C ILE A 54 -40.84 -22.38 -18.73
N SER A 55 -41.04 -23.13 -17.64
CA SER A 55 -40.36 -22.83 -16.37
C SER A 55 -38.86 -23.06 -16.45
N GLN A 56 -38.41 -24.15 -17.10
CA GLN A 56 -36.99 -24.43 -17.30
C GLN A 56 -36.35 -23.40 -18.24
N GLU A 57 -37.04 -23.06 -19.31
CA GLU A 57 -36.55 -22.09 -20.29
C GLU A 57 -36.43 -20.69 -19.68
N LYS A 58 -37.40 -20.29 -18.83
CA LYS A 58 -37.30 -19.05 -18.06
C LYS A 58 -36.07 -19.03 -17.16
N GLU A 59 -35.79 -20.12 -16.45
CA GLU A 59 -34.62 -20.19 -15.56
C GLU A 59 -33.32 -20.14 -16.36
N ARG A 60 -33.26 -20.84 -17.50
CA ARG A 60 -32.13 -20.79 -18.43
C ARG A 60 -31.85 -19.37 -18.91
N ILE A 61 -32.88 -18.67 -19.39
CA ILE A 61 -32.76 -17.28 -19.87
C ILE A 61 -32.30 -16.34 -18.75
N LEU A 62 -32.82 -16.52 -17.52
CA LEU A 62 -32.41 -15.70 -16.38
C LEU A 62 -30.96 -15.94 -15.99
N GLN A 63 -30.49 -17.18 -16.05
CA GLN A 63 -29.09 -17.50 -15.75
C GLN A 63 -28.17 -16.94 -16.83
N GLU A 64 -28.49 -17.13 -18.11
CA GLU A 64 -27.72 -16.56 -19.22
C GLU A 64 -27.63 -15.03 -19.14
N ALA A 65 -28.75 -14.35 -18.84
CA ALA A 65 -28.75 -12.90 -18.68
C ALA A 65 -27.89 -12.43 -17.49
N LYS A 66 -27.82 -13.21 -16.40
CA LYS A 66 -26.95 -12.90 -15.26
C LYS A 66 -25.48 -13.09 -15.64
N ASP A 67 -25.14 -14.22 -16.24
CA ASP A 67 -23.77 -14.54 -16.63
C ASP A 67 -23.25 -13.53 -17.66
N GLU A 68 -24.09 -13.14 -18.64
CA GLU A 68 -23.76 -12.10 -19.62
C GLU A 68 -23.60 -10.72 -18.97
N SER A 69 -24.45 -10.37 -17.99
CA SER A 69 -24.30 -9.11 -17.25
C SER A 69 -23.01 -9.06 -16.44
N GLU A 70 -22.62 -10.16 -15.81
CA GLU A 70 -21.36 -10.25 -15.06
C GLU A 70 -20.15 -10.18 -16.00
N ALA A 71 -20.19 -10.89 -17.13
CA ALA A 71 -19.15 -10.83 -18.15
C ALA A 71 -18.99 -9.40 -18.69
N TYR A 72 -20.10 -8.75 -19.05
CA TYR A 72 -20.10 -7.38 -19.56
C TYR A 72 -19.53 -6.37 -18.54
N LYS A 73 -19.90 -6.51 -17.25
CA LYS A 73 -19.32 -5.68 -16.18
C LYS A 73 -17.82 -5.88 -16.09
N SER A 74 -17.35 -7.13 -16.07
CA SER A 74 -15.91 -7.44 -15.98
C SER A 74 -15.14 -6.84 -17.15
N GLU A 75 -15.64 -7.01 -18.37
CA GLU A 75 -15.02 -6.46 -19.58
C GLU A 75 -14.98 -4.92 -19.52
N THR A 76 -16.08 -4.29 -19.08
CA THR A 76 -16.15 -2.83 -18.93
C THR A 76 -15.14 -2.31 -17.91
N TYR A 77 -14.96 -3.00 -16.79
CA TYR A 77 -13.95 -2.63 -15.80
C TYR A 77 -12.52 -2.73 -16.35
N ASP A 78 -12.23 -3.79 -17.12
CA ASP A 78 -10.92 -3.96 -17.74
C ASP A 78 -10.64 -2.93 -18.83
N MET A 79 -11.67 -2.55 -19.60
CA MET A 79 -11.56 -1.46 -20.58
C MET A 79 -11.33 -0.12 -19.89
N LEU A 80 -12.13 0.20 -18.87
CA LEU A 80 -12.02 1.45 -18.11
C LEU A 80 -10.64 1.57 -17.45
N ARG A 81 -10.12 0.47 -16.88
CA ARG A 81 -8.79 0.46 -16.29
C ARG A 81 -7.71 0.77 -17.33
N ARG A 82 -7.79 0.17 -18.51
CA ARG A 82 -6.87 0.45 -19.63
C ARG A 82 -6.99 1.88 -20.12
N GLU A 83 -8.19 2.44 -20.18
CA GLU A 83 -8.38 3.85 -20.56
C GLU A 83 -7.80 4.79 -19.51
N ILE A 84 -8.01 4.53 -18.21
CA ILE A 84 -7.44 5.33 -17.13
C ILE A 84 -5.91 5.31 -17.17
N GLU A 85 -5.30 4.14 -17.31
CA GLU A 85 -3.84 4.01 -17.42
C GLU A 85 -3.30 4.72 -18.68
N ASN A 86 -4.07 4.72 -19.77
CA ASN A 86 -3.71 5.42 -21.00
C ASN A 86 -4.06 6.90 -21.03
N HIS A 87 -4.86 7.38 -20.08
CA HIS A 87 -5.33 8.74 -20.04
C HIS A 87 -4.14 9.68 -19.90
N ASP A 88 -4.09 10.68 -20.76
CA ASP A 88 -2.97 11.63 -20.84
C ASP A 88 -2.64 12.27 -19.48
N ILE A 89 -3.63 12.46 -18.60
CA ILE A 89 -3.45 12.99 -17.25
C ILE A 89 -2.57 12.05 -16.39
N ILE A 90 -2.79 10.73 -16.45
CA ILE A 90 -2.00 9.76 -15.68
C ILE A 90 -0.59 9.66 -16.23
N LYS A 91 -0.43 9.70 -17.56
CA LYS A 91 0.90 9.73 -18.19
C LYS A 91 1.67 10.99 -17.81
N GLU A 92 1.05 12.17 -17.91
CA GLU A 92 1.67 13.44 -17.52
C GLU A 92 1.99 13.47 -16.03
N ALA A 93 1.11 12.96 -15.17
CA ALA A 93 1.38 12.84 -13.74
C ALA A 93 2.57 11.92 -13.44
N THR A 94 2.70 10.81 -14.18
CA THR A 94 3.82 9.88 -14.04
C THR A 94 5.14 10.54 -14.44
N VAL A 95 5.17 11.24 -15.59
CA VAL A 95 6.36 11.99 -16.03
C VAL A 95 6.74 13.06 -15.01
N LYS A 96 5.77 13.86 -14.51
CA LYS A 96 6.04 14.86 -13.46
C LYS A 96 6.58 14.22 -12.18
N ALA A 97 6.04 13.08 -11.77
CA ALA A 97 6.53 12.37 -10.60
C ALA A 97 7.98 11.91 -10.78
N GLU A 98 8.33 11.37 -11.95
CA GLU A 98 9.70 11.00 -12.28
C GLU A 98 10.65 12.20 -12.30
N GLU A 99 10.22 13.33 -12.84
CA GLU A 99 10.99 14.59 -12.82
C GLU A 99 11.24 15.09 -11.40
N ILE A 100 10.23 15.07 -10.54
CA ILE A 100 10.35 15.45 -9.12
C ILE A 100 11.36 14.54 -8.42
N ILE A 101 11.25 13.22 -8.60
CA ILE A 101 12.17 12.25 -7.98
C ILE A 101 13.60 12.46 -8.49
N SER A 102 13.76 12.72 -9.79
CA SER A 102 15.05 12.98 -10.41
C SER A 102 15.69 14.27 -9.86
N SER A 103 14.91 15.36 -9.75
CA SER A 103 15.39 16.61 -9.15
C SER A 103 15.78 16.43 -7.69
N ALA A 104 14.93 15.77 -6.90
CA ALA A 104 15.20 15.50 -5.49
C ALA A 104 16.49 14.68 -5.30
N ARG A 105 16.72 13.67 -6.15
CA ARG A 105 17.97 12.88 -6.12
C ARG A 105 19.20 13.73 -6.47
N ARG A 106 19.09 14.61 -7.46
CA ARG A 106 20.18 15.53 -7.84
C ARG A 106 20.48 16.52 -6.72
N GLU A 107 19.46 17.11 -6.12
CA GLU A 107 19.59 18.04 -4.99
C GLU A 107 20.22 17.36 -3.78
N ALA A 108 19.76 16.15 -3.42
CA ALA A 108 20.36 15.37 -2.34
C ALA A 108 21.84 15.05 -2.59
N LYS A 109 22.21 14.71 -3.84
CA LYS A 109 23.61 14.49 -4.22
C LYS A 109 24.43 15.77 -4.07
N ASN A 110 23.92 16.90 -4.55
CA ASN A 110 24.60 18.19 -4.44
C ASN A 110 24.76 18.62 -2.99
N MET A 111 23.72 18.46 -2.17
CA MET A 111 23.77 18.74 -0.73
C MET A 111 24.87 17.93 -0.04
N ARG A 112 24.98 16.62 -0.36
CA ARG A 112 26.03 15.76 0.21
C ARG A 112 27.43 16.19 -0.23
N LEU A 113 27.60 16.58 -1.49
CA LEU A 113 28.89 17.06 -1.99
C LEU A 113 29.27 18.37 -1.31
N ASN A 114 28.38 19.35 -1.26
CA ASN A 114 28.62 20.63 -0.60
C ASN A 114 28.92 20.45 0.90
N ALA A 115 28.22 19.54 1.58
CA ALA A 115 28.50 19.24 2.99
C ALA A 115 29.88 18.62 3.19
N LYS A 116 30.33 17.79 2.24
CA LYS A 116 31.67 17.22 2.26
C LYS A 116 32.73 18.29 2.01
N ASP A 117 32.54 19.13 1.00
CA ASP A 117 33.47 20.22 0.66
C ASP A 117 33.61 21.19 1.84
N TYR A 118 32.50 21.51 2.51
CA TYR A 118 32.50 22.33 3.72
C TYR A 118 33.22 21.67 4.90
N ALA A 119 33.04 20.36 5.09
CA ALA A 119 33.77 19.62 6.12
C ALA A 119 35.28 19.58 5.83
N ASP A 120 35.66 19.39 4.57
CA ASP A 120 37.07 19.41 4.14
C ASP A 120 37.69 20.81 4.35
N GLU A 121 36.95 21.89 4.12
CA GLU A 121 37.37 23.27 4.42
C GLU A 121 37.63 23.47 5.92
N ILE A 122 36.66 23.13 6.78
CA ILE A 122 36.81 23.22 8.24
C ILE A 122 38.00 22.40 8.73
N LEU A 123 38.18 21.18 8.20
CA LEU A 123 39.28 20.31 8.61
C LEU A 123 40.64 20.86 8.16
N CYS A 124 40.73 21.46 6.98
CA CYS A 124 41.94 22.15 6.54
C CYS A 124 42.28 23.34 7.43
N ASP A 125 41.29 24.16 7.79
CA ASP A 125 41.49 25.31 8.67
C ASP A 125 41.92 24.87 10.08
N LEU A 126 41.32 23.80 10.59
CA LEU A 126 41.70 23.21 11.87
C LEU A 126 43.14 22.67 11.85
N ASP A 127 43.53 21.96 10.80
CA ASP A 127 44.89 21.42 10.65
C ASP A 127 45.94 22.54 10.61
N LYS A 128 45.61 23.63 9.92
CA LYS A 128 46.44 24.84 9.89
C LYS A 128 46.56 25.48 11.27
N GLU A 129 45.45 25.67 11.98
CA GLU A 129 45.46 26.25 13.33
C GLU A 129 46.26 25.36 14.31
N LEU A 130 46.09 24.03 14.24
CA LEU A 130 46.86 23.09 15.04
C LEU A 130 48.35 23.16 14.76
N SER A 131 48.74 23.26 13.49
CA SER A 131 50.14 23.42 13.09
C SER A 131 50.74 24.72 13.63
N GLU A 132 50.03 25.85 13.46
CA GLU A 132 50.46 27.15 13.98
C GLU A 132 50.59 27.15 15.51
N LYS A 133 49.66 26.50 16.23
CA LYS A 133 49.73 26.35 17.68
C LYS A 133 50.86 25.42 18.12
N GLY A 134 51.12 24.36 17.36
CA GLY A 134 52.26 23.47 17.58
C GLY A 134 53.59 24.22 17.47
N ASP A 135 53.76 25.03 16.42
CA ASP A 135 54.95 25.85 16.22
C ASP A 135 55.13 26.88 17.34
N GLN A 136 54.05 27.57 17.74
CA GLN A 136 54.06 28.50 18.87
C GLN A 136 54.48 27.81 20.17
N MET A 137 53.97 26.60 20.43
CA MET A 137 54.34 25.81 21.60
C MET A 137 55.82 25.40 21.59
N LEU A 138 56.35 24.99 20.43
CA LEU A 138 57.78 24.65 20.30
C LEU A 138 58.67 25.86 20.56
N LEU A 139 58.32 27.03 20.04
CA LEU A 139 59.03 28.28 20.30
C LEU A 139 58.99 28.66 21.78
N ALA A 140 57.82 28.56 22.41
CA ALA A 140 57.65 28.84 23.83
C ALA A 140 58.48 27.90 24.71
N ILE A 141 58.50 26.59 24.39
CA ILE A 141 59.33 25.60 25.10
C ILE A 141 60.81 25.94 24.97
N LYS A 142 61.26 26.33 23.77
CA LYS A 142 62.65 26.71 23.53
C LYS A 142 63.04 27.93 24.37
N GLU A 143 62.24 29.00 24.33
CA GLU A 143 62.48 30.22 25.09
C GLU A 143 62.49 29.95 26.60
N GLN A 144 61.51 29.18 27.09
CA GLN A 144 61.44 28.79 28.50
C GLN A 144 62.65 27.96 28.93
N SER A 145 63.11 27.04 28.07
CA SER A 145 64.30 26.23 28.33
C SER A 145 65.57 27.08 28.37
N GLU A 146 65.74 28.02 27.44
CA GLU A 146 66.87 28.95 27.45
C GLU A 146 66.89 29.83 28.71
N ASN A 147 65.73 30.35 29.12
CA ASN A 147 65.61 31.14 30.34
C ASN A 147 65.89 30.31 31.60
N TYR A 148 65.41 29.07 31.65
CA TYR A 148 65.68 28.14 32.74
C TYR A 148 67.18 27.81 32.85
N LEU A 149 67.85 27.55 31.72
CA LEU A 149 69.30 27.31 31.70
C LEU A 149 70.10 28.53 32.18
N LYS A 150 69.71 29.75 31.79
CA LYS A 150 70.33 30.99 32.31
C LYS A 150 70.14 31.13 33.82
N HIS A 151 68.95 30.81 34.33
CA HIS A 151 68.67 30.85 35.76
C HIS A 151 69.54 29.87 36.53
N LEU A 152 69.63 28.61 36.06
CA LEU A 152 70.50 27.59 36.64
C LEU A 152 71.97 28.00 36.66
N ASP A 153 72.48 28.59 35.58
CA ASP A 153 73.87 29.06 35.51
C ASP A 153 74.16 30.13 36.58
N ASN A 154 73.24 31.09 36.72
CA ASN A 154 73.33 32.12 37.75
C ASN A 154 73.27 31.54 39.17
N GLU A 155 72.38 30.58 39.42
CA GLU A 155 72.26 29.90 40.72
C GLU A 155 73.54 29.13 41.06
N ILE A 156 74.08 28.35 40.11
CA ILE A 156 75.33 27.60 40.26
C ILE A 156 76.50 28.56 40.53
N PHE A 157 76.56 29.69 39.84
CA PHE A 157 77.59 30.70 40.07
C PHE A 157 77.50 31.29 41.49
N SER A 158 76.29 31.63 41.95
CA SER A 158 76.05 32.15 43.30
C SER A 158 76.42 31.12 44.38
N LEU A 159 76.05 29.86 44.17
CA LEU A 159 76.37 28.75 45.09
C LEU A 159 77.89 28.53 45.14
N SER A 160 78.55 28.53 43.98
CA SER A 160 80.00 28.38 43.89
C SER A 160 80.75 29.56 44.52
N ALA A 161 80.21 30.78 44.42
CA ALA A 161 80.75 31.95 45.10
C ALA A 161 80.60 31.81 46.63
N THR A 162 79.45 31.35 47.10
CA THR A 162 79.17 31.09 48.52
C THR A 162 80.10 30.01 49.07
N VAL A 163 80.26 28.89 48.37
CA VAL A 163 81.19 27.81 48.76
C VAL A 163 82.63 28.34 48.84
N ARG A 164 83.07 29.14 47.85
CA ARG A 164 84.42 29.76 47.89
C ARG A 164 84.59 30.71 49.07
N ALA A 165 83.58 31.53 49.39
CA ALA A 165 83.60 32.42 50.54
C ALA A 165 83.73 31.62 51.85
N ASN A 166 82.92 30.58 52.02
CA ASN A 166 82.96 29.70 53.19
C ASN A 166 84.32 28.99 53.33
N ILE A 167 84.91 28.50 52.24
CA ILE A 167 86.27 27.91 52.26
C ILE A 167 87.32 28.93 52.70
N LYS A 168 87.22 30.18 52.26
CA LYS A 168 88.15 31.25 52.64
C LYS A 168 88.03 31.57 54.13
N GLU A 169 86.82 31.71 54.65
CA GLU A 169 86.56 31.96 56.07
C GLU A 169 87.10 30.83 56.97
N LEU A 170 86.91 29.56 56.57
CA LEU A 170 87.47 28.40 57.27
C LEU A 170 89.00 28.37 57.25
N ARG A 171 89.64 28.93 56.22
CA ARG A 171 91.11 29.02 56.16
C ARG A 171 91.65 30.10 57.09
N ASP A 172 90.97 31.25 57.13
CA ASP A 172 91.38 32.40 57.93
C ASP A 172 91.17 32.14 59.44
N THR A 173 90.27 31.23 59.83
CA THR A 173 90.04 30.80 61.21
C THR A 173 91.07 29.79 61.76
N VAL A 174 91.94 29.23 60.91
CA VAL A 174 92.96 28.21 61.29
C VAL A 174 94.37 28.82 61.41
N LYS A 175 94.53 30.15 61.27
CA LYS A 175 95.77 30.88 61.54
C LYS A 175 95.70 31.63 62.86
#